data_AF-A0A924HXS0-F1
#
_entry.id   AF-A0A924HXS0-F1
#
_cell.length_a   1.000
_cell.length_b   1.000
_cell.length_c   1.000
_cell.angle_alpha   90.00
_cell.angle_beta   90.00
_cell.angle_gamma   90.00
#
_symmetry.space_group_name_H-M   'P 1'
#
loop_
_entity.id
_entity.type
_entity.pdbx_description
1 polymer ?
#
loop_
_entity_poly.entity_id
_entity_poly.type
_entity_poly.pdbx_seq_one_letter_code
_entity_poly.pdbx_strand_id
1 'polypeptide(L)' 'MPTKKKPAETWNYESTVEKIEDILHLMESGDMSLSDLFEQFNVAADYLKTCDRFLTERRAQVELSIEHLTDEPDF' A
#
# COMPACT_ATOMS: atom_id res chain seq x y z
N MET A 1 6.17 -23.31 29.81
CA MET A 1 5.28 -23.18 28.63
C MET A 1 5.80 -22.02 27.79
N PRO A 2 6.17 -22.21 26.51
CA PRO A 2 6.57 -21.09 25.67
C PRO A 2 5.29 -20.42 25.13
N THR A 3 5.12 -19.13 25.44
CA THR A 3 4.04 -18.31 24.93
C THR A 3 4.26 -18.05 23.44
N LYS A 4 3.32 -18.45 22.60
CA LYS A 4 3.32 -18.12 21.16
C LYS A 4 3.21 -16.60 21.02
N LYS A 5 4.30 -15.93 20.62
CA LYS A 5 4.30 -14.52 20.21
C LYS A 5 3.33 -14.38 19.03
N LYS A 6 2.29 -13.56 19.17
CA LYS A 6 1.46 -13.13 18.03
C LYS A 6 2.40 -12.51 16.98
N PRO A 7 2.32 -12.89 15.70
CA PRO A 7 3.10 -12.23 14.67
C PRO A 7 2.76 -10.74 14.70
N ALA A 8 3.77 -9.89 14.71
CA ALA A 8 3.58 -8.47 14.47
C ALA A 8 2.91 -8.33 13.09
N GLU A 9 1.79 -7.62 13.04
CA GLU A 9 0.98 -7.48 11.84
C GLU A 9 1.84 -6.84 10.75
N THR A 10 2.24 -7.66 9.77
CA THR A 10 3.07 -7.21 8.66
C THR A 10 2.17 -6.38 7.75
N TRP A 11 2.62 -5.19 7.36
CA TRP A 11 1.86 -4.30 6.50
C TRP A 11 1.44 -5.00 5.19
N ASN A 12 0.20 -4.74 4.74
CA ASN A 12 -0.38 -5.30 3.52
C ASN A 12 -0.89 -4.17 2.60
N TYR A 13 -0.61 -4.29 1.29
CA TYR A 13 -1.02 -3.34 0.27
C TYR A 13 -2.56 -3.25 0.17
N GLU A 14 -3.25 -4.38 0.01
CA GLU A 14 -4.71 -4.37 -0.22
C GLU A 14 -5.48 -3.81 0.98
N SER A 15 -5.07 -4.17 2.19
CA SER A 15 -5.67 -3.61 3.41
C SER A 15 -5.36 -2.11 3.61
N THR A 16 -4.35 -1.57 2.93
CA THR A 16 -4.05 -0.13 2.94
C THR A 16 -4.87 0.59 1.88
N VAL A 17 -5.11 -0.03 0.72
CA VAL A 17 -6.03 0.47 -0.32
C VAL A 17 -7.45 0.58 0.24
N GLU A 18 -7.94 -0.45 0.92
CA GLU A 18 -9.26 -0.44 1.57
C GLU A 18 -9.41 0.75 2.53
N LYS A 19 -8.38 1.05 3.34
CA LYS A 19 -8.37 2.22 4.23
C LYS A 19 -8.40 3.55 3.47
N ILE A 20 -7.75 3.63 2.31
CA ILE A 20 -7.79 4.83 1.47
C ILE A 20 -9.21 5.02 0.91
N GLU A 21 -9.85 3.94 0.45
CA GLU A 21 -11.22 3.96 -0.06
C GLU A 21 -12.22 4.39 1.03
N ASP A 22 -12.08 3.88 2.25
CA ASP A 22 -12.89 4.29 3.40
C ASP A 22 -12.74 5.79 3.70
N ILE A 23 -11.50 6.31 3.67
CA ILE A 23 -11.23 7.73 3.87
C ILE A 23 -11.87 8.55 2.74
N LEU A 24 -11.73 8.13 1.48
CA LEU A 24 -12.35 8.82 0.34
C LEU A 24 -13.87 8.88 0.49
N HIS A 25 -14.52 7.78 0.84
CA HIS A 25 -15.96 7.74 1.06
C HIS A 25 -16.38 8.72 2.18
N LEU A 26 -15.60 8.78 3.28
CA LEU A 26 -15.86 9.74 4.35
C LEU A 26 -15.68 11.19 3.87
N MET A 27 -14.65 11.48 3.08
CA MET A 27 -14.42 12.80 2.50
C MET A 27 -15.53 13.25 1.56
N GLU A 28 -16.06 12.31 0.75
CA GLU A 28 -17.12 12.57 -0.22
C GLU A 28 -18.51 12.73 0.43
N SER A 29 -18.70 12.26 1.67
CA SER A 29 -19.96 12.42 2.40
C SER A 29 -20.36 13.88 2.63
N GLY A 30 -19.37 14.79 2.74
CA GLY A 30 -19.60 16.19 3.07
C GLY A 30 -19.94 16.47 4.54
N ASP A 31 -19.93 15.45 5.40
CA ASP A 31 -20.28 15.56 6.83
C ASP A 31 -19.10 15.98 7.73
N MET A 32 -17.90 16.13 7.17
CA MET A 32 -16.70 16.53 7.91
C MET A 32 -16.52 18.04 7.98
N SER A 33 -15.94 18.51 9.08
CA SER A 33 -15.41 19.88 9.12
C SER A 33 -14.20 20.00 8.19
N LEU A 34 -13.91 21.23 7.75
CA LEU A 34 -12.74 21.48 6.90
C LEU A 34 -11.42 21.08 7.57
N SER A 35 -11.32 21.22 8.91
CA SER A 35 -10.14 20.79 9.67
C SER A 35 -9.98 19.27 9.60
N ASP A 36 -11.05 18.53 9.88
CA ASP A 36 -11.03 17.06 9.86
C ASP A 36 -10.74 16.54 8.45
N LEU A 37 -11.27 17.21 7.41
CA LEU A 37 -10.99 16.89 6.02
C LEU A 37 -9.48 16.92 5.71
N PHE A 38 -8.78 17.97 6.17
CA PHE A 38 -7.33 18.08 5.96
C PHE A 38 -6.55 16.99 6.71
N GLU A 39 -6.99 16.62 7.91
CA GLU A 39 -6.37 15.52 8.66
C GLU A 39 -6.53 14.19 7.91
N GLN A 40 -7.76 13.86 7.48
CA GLN A 40 -8.03 12.63 6.72
C GLN A 40 -7.28 12.62 5.39
N PHE A 41 -7.19 13.76 4.70
CA PHE A 41 -6.43 13.88 3.46
C PHE A 41 -4.95 13.56 3.67
N ASN A 42 -4.32 14.08 4.72
CA ASN A 42 -2.91 13.80 5.02
C ASN A 42 -2.69 12.31 5.31
N VAL A 43 -3.61 11.67 6.04
CA VAL A 43 -3.55 10.22 6.29
C VAL A 43 -3.62 9.44 4.98
N ALA A 44 -4.59 9.75 4.11
CA ALA A 44 -4.72 9.09 2.81
C ALA A 44 -3.49 9.34 1.92
N ALA A 45 -2.92 10.55 1.93
CA ALA A 45 -1.72 10.87 1.18
C ALA A 45 -0.50 10.04 1.63
N ASP A 46 -0.34 9.81 2.93
CA ASP A 46 0.75 8.99 3.45
C ASP A 46 0.56 7.49 3.16
N TYR A 47 -0.68 7.02 3.17
CA TYR A 47 -1.02 5.67 2.69
C TYR A 47 -0.71 5.52 1.20
N LEU A 48 -1.10 6.50 0.37
CA LEU A 48 -0.80 6.50 -1.07
C LEU A 48 0.70 6.46 -1.35
N LYS A 49 1.52 7.24 -0.64
CA LYS A 49 3.00 7.19 -0.75
C LYS A 49 3.54 5.80 -0.40
N THR A 50 2.97 5.16 0.61
CA THR A 50 3.37 3.81 1.02
C THR A 50 3.03 2.78 -0.05
N CYS A 51 1.83 2.86 -0.62
CA CYS A 51 1.38 2.06 -1.75
C CYS A 51 2.27 2.26 -2.98
N ASP A 52 2.58 3.50 -3.34
CA ASP A 52 3.42 3.84 -4.49
C ASP A 52 4.84 3.27 -4.37
N ARG A 53 5.47 3.42 -3.19
CA ARG A 53 6.78 2.81 -2.92
C ARG A 53 6.74 1.30 -3.13
N PHE A 54 5.75 0.63 -2.55
CA PHE A 54 5.60 -0.82 -2.69
C PHE A 54 5.43 -1.25 -4.16
N LEU A 55 4.56 -0.57 -4.92
CA LEU A 55 4.34 -0.89 -6.33
C LEU A 55 5.59 -0.65 -7.17
N THR A 56 6.34 0.42 -6.89
CA THR A 56 7.61 0.73 -7.55
C THR A 56 8.64 -0.38 -7.31
N GLU A 57 8.79 -0.82 -6.05
CA GLU A 57 9.70 -1.92 -5.70
C GLU A 57 9.31 -3.24 -6.38
N ARG A 58 8.00 -3.56 -6.42
CA ARG A 58 7.51 -4.78 -7.07
C ARG A 58 7.67 -4.74 -8.59
N ARG A 59 7.45 -3.58 -9.21
CA ARG A 59 7.68 -3.40 -10.65
C ARG A 59 9.14 -3.66 -11.00
N ALA A 60 10.08 -3.11 -10.24
CA ALA A 60 11.51 -3.34 -10.45
C ALA A 60 11.89 -4.83 -10.31
N GLN A 61 11.30 -5.54 -9.34
CA GLN A 61 11.53 -6.98 -9.18
C GLN A 61 11.00 -7.80 -10.37
N VAL A 62 9.84 -7.44 -10.90
CA VAL A 62 9.28 -8.08 -12.09
C VAL A 62 10.15 -7.83 -13.31
N GLU A 63 10.61 -6.59 -13.52
CA GLU A 63 11.50 -6.24 -14.63
C GLU A 63 12.78 -7.09 -14.62
N LEU A 64 13.47 -7.17 -13.47
CA LEU A 64 14.66 -8.01 -13.31
C LEU A 64 14.38 -9.50 -13.58
N SER A 65 13.19 -9.98 -13.21
CA SER A 65 12.78 -11.36 -13.46
C SER A 65 12.57 -11.63 -14.95
N ILE A 66 12.03 -10.65 -15.68
CA ILE A 66 11.86 -10.73 -17.14
C ILE A 66 13.23 -10.75 -17.81
N GLU A 67 14.14 -9.82 -17.43
CA GLU A 67 15.51 -9.77 -17.95
C GLU A 67 16.21 -11.12 -17.83
N HIS A 68 16.15 -11.75 -16.65
CA HIS A 68 16.74 -13.07 -16.41
C HIS A 68 16.11 -14.20 -17.25
N LEU A 69 14.82 -14.14 -17.55
CA LEU A 69 14.15 -15.12 -18.40
C LEU A 69 14.52 -14.96 -19.88
N THR A 70 14.78 -13.72 -20.33
CA THR A 70 15.18 -13.43 -21.71
C THR A 70 16.67 -13.63 -21.98
N ASP A 71 17.50 -13.63 -20.94
CA ASP A 71 18.94 -13.90 -21.02
C ASP A 71 19.30 -15.39 -21.02
N GLU A 72 18.31 -16.29 -20.89
CA GLU A 72 18.55 -17.71 -21.18
C GLU A 72 18.77 -17.88 -22.70
N PRO A 73 19.97 -18.30 -23.15
CA PRO A 73 20.18 -18.54 -24.57
C PRO A 73 19.25 -19.66 -25.02
N ASP A 74 18.47 -19.40 -26.09
CA ASP A 74 17.73 -20.43 -26.82
C ASP A 74 18.70 -21.59 -27.10
N PHE A 75 18.52 -22.72 -26.42
CA PHE A 75 19.28 -23.95 -26.65
C PHE A 75 18.80 -24.67 -27.90
#